data_AF-A0A8I1FYX6-F1
#
_entry.id   AF-A0A8I1FYX6-F1
#
_cell.length_a   1.000
_cell.length_b   1.000
_cell.length_c   1.000
_cell.angle_alpha   90.00
_cell.angle_beta   90.00
_cell.angle_gamma   90.00
#
_symmetry.space_group_name_H-M   'P 1'
#
loop_
_entity.id
_entity.type
_entity.pdbx_description
1 polymer ?
#
loop_
_entity_poly.entity_id
_entity_poly.type
_entity_poly.pdbx_seq_one_letter_code
_entity_poly.pdbx_strand_id
1 'polypeptide(L)'
;MTKGTKPGQFSPVSLEALELIANAKKDPRLLLAYLGLARHTTMRDLDGRGPNMLTGAGAEKVRVLTGCGTPMATGIVNALAGMGLIKKPAAGLPPNQARWAMQHQGTVNIPHALIDGIGNADGIGRLLKEGAADEVVVCAVMLLINCYVMHDLEMFGGVDYQQIWRHWNHIVSPEGEGFLVTAEPTNDTARTKFISKIVGSMGDQVNGKDASHVFWKAFDLLKGTGLFYEVVTSISIDGERTPIRVNDFHAVGADSSLLEAACGLGVGFYVHKDNDRSEPEGCWFYLPSDPEKVIGIWRLRFRCATPETARGVELDWSRVDDAIAAMCAKGVLYSG
;
A
#
# COMPACT_ATOMS: atom_id res chain seq x y z
N MET A 1 -1.41 7.18 -27.09
CA MET A 1 -1.52 5.70 -27.21
C MET A 1 -0.18 5.06 -26.85
N THR A 2 0.02 4.71 -25.59
CA THR A 2 1.22 4.00 -25.12
C THR A 2 1.04 2.49 -25.36
N LYS A 3 1.76 1.97 -26.36
CA LYS A 3 1.94 0.54 -26.59
C LYS A 3 2.71 -0.04 -25.39
N GLY A 4 2.08 -0.86 -24.55
CA GLY A 4 2.81 -1.58 -23.51
C GLY A 4 2.04 -2.24 -22.36
N THR A 5 0.74 -1.99 -22.17
CA THR A 5 0.00 -2.65 -21.07
C THR A 5 -0.50 -4.04 -21.50
N LYS A 6 0.19 -5.09 -21.03
CA LYS A 6 -0.30 -6.47 -21.15
C LYS A 6 -1.61 -6.64 -20.37
N PRO A 7 -2.58 -7.45 -20.85
CA PRO A 7 -3.74 -7.84 -20.07
C PRO A 7 -3.33 -8.55 -18.76
N GLY A 8 -3.94 -8.16 -17.64
CA GLY A 8 -3.77 -8.81 -16.32
C GLY A 8 -2.54 -8.37 -15.51
N GLN A 9 -2.50 -7.13 -15.03
CA GLN A 9 -1.42 -6.60 -14.17
C GLN A 9 -1.69 -6.72 -12.65
N PHE A 10 -2.85 -7.27 -12.30
CA PHE A 10 -3.27 -7.57 -10.93
C PHE A 10 -4.14 -8.82 -10.94
N SER A 11 -4.28 -9.47 -9.78
CA SER A 11 -5.17 -10.61 -9.58
C SER A 11 -6.06 -10.37 -8.36
N PRO A 12 -7.35 -10.77 -8.42
CA PRO A 12 -8.22 -10.70 -7.27
C PRO A 12 -7.85 -11.79 -6.26
N VAL A 13 -7.91 -11.44 -4.97
CA VAL A 13 -7.62 -12.32 -3.83
C VAL A 13 -8.80 -12.30 -2.88
N SER A 14 -9.14 -13.44 -2.28
CA SER A 14 -10.20 -13.53 -1.29
C SER A 14 -9.70 -13.08 0.07
N LEU A 15 -10.32 -12.02 0.62
CA LEU A 15 -10.05 -11.61 1.99
C LEU A 15 -10.47 -12.70 2.99
N GLU A 16 -11.65 -13.29 2.80
CA GLU A 16 -12.16 -14.39 3.64
C GLU A 16 -11.16 -15.56 3.75
N ALA A 17 -10.58 -16.00 2.63
CA ALA A 17 -9.57 -17.06 2.65
C ALA A 17 -8.30 -16.66 3.43
N LEU A 18 -7.87 -15.40 3.32
CA LEU A 18 -6.73 -14.89 4.08
C LEU A 18 -7.03 -14.82 5.58
N GLU A 19 -8.24 -14.41 5.96
CA GLU A 19 -8.69 -14.38 7.36
C GLU A 19 -8.73 -15.81 7.96
N LEU A 20 -9.23 -16.79 7.20
CA LEU A 20 -9.19 -18.20 7.60
C LEU A 20 -7.75 -18.71 7.83
N ILE A 21 -6.80 -18.30 6.99
CA ILE A 21 -5.38 -18.65 7.16
C ILE A 21 -4.79 -17.99 8.40
N ALA A 22 -5.00 -16.67 8.53
CA ALA A 22 -4.45 -15.87 9.60
C ALA A 22 -4.92 -16.39 10.97
N ASN A 23 -6.21 -16.68 11.10
CA ASN A 23 -6.81 -17.21 12.32
C ASN A 23 -6.33 -18.63 12.67
N ALA A 24 -6.26 -19.53 11.68
CA ALA A 24 -6.03 -20.95 11.97
C ALA A 24 -4.58 -21.34 12.29
N LYS A 25 -3.59 -20.61 11.75
CA LYS A 25 -2.18 -21.08 11.79
C LYS A 25 -1.17 -20.02 12.20
N LYS A 26 -1.49 -18.72 12.08
CA LYS A 26 -0.55 -17.61 12.26
C LYS A 26 0.81 -17.83 11.56
N ASP A 27 0.86 -18.60 10.46
CA ASP A 27 2.08 -18.82 9.67
C ASP A 27 2.06 -17.88 8.46
N PRO A 28 2.99 -16.91 8.38
CA PRO A 28 3.01 -15.94 7.29
C PRO A 28 3.27 -16.60 5.93
N ARG A 29 3.94 -17.77 5.88
CA ARG A 29 4.22 -18.48 4.63
C ARG A 29 2.96 -19.04 3.99
N LEU A 30 1.93 -19.38 4.77
CA LEU A 30 0.64 -19.81 4.22
C LEU A 30 -0.09 -18.66 3.53
N LEU A 31 -0.07 -17.46 4.13
CA LEU A 31 -0.67 -16.25 3.52
C LEU A 31 0.04 -15.91 2.22
N LEU A 32 1.37 -15.85 2.24
CA LEU A 32 2.15 -15.57 1.05
C LEU A 32 1.97 -16.66 -0.02
N ALA A 33 1.89 -17.93 0.36
CA ALA A 33 1.62 -19.01 -0.58
C ALA A 33 0.25 -18.84 -1.25
N TYR A 34 -0.81 -18.53 -0.49
CA TYR A 34 -2.13 -18.29 -1.06
C TYR A 34 -2.14 -17.11 -2.03
N LEU A 35 -1.52 -15.98 -1.65
CA LEU A 35 -1.33 -14.81 -2.52
C LEU A 35 -0.54 -15.16 -3.80
N GLY A 36 0.54 -15.94 -3.65
CA GLY A 36 1.38 -16.42 -4.74
C GLY A 36 0.62 -17.31 -5.72
N LEU A 37 -0.27 -18.18 -5.23
CA LEU A 37 -1.13 -19.00 -6.08
C LEU A 37 -2.19 -18.16 -6.80
N ALA A 38 -2.82 -17.22 -6.09
CA ALA A 38 -3.85 -16.32 -6.61
C ALA A 38 -3.31 -15.42 -7.74
N ARG A 39 -2.07 -14.94 -7.63
CA ARG A 39 -1.39 -14.16 -8.68
C ARG A 39 -1.22 -14.93 -10.00
N HIS A 40 -1.27 -16.26 -9.98
CA HIS A 40 -1.14 -17.11 -11.17
C HIS A 40 -2.46 -17.68 -11.66
N THR A 41 -3.58 -17.14 -11.17
CA THR A 41 -4.88 -17.60 -11.65
C THR A 41 -5.13 -17.16 -13.10
N THR A 42 -5.80 -18.01 -13.87
CA THR A 42 -6.22 -17.69 -15.24
C THR A 42 -7.48 -16.85 -15.22
N MET A 43 -7.52 -15.80 -16.03
CA MET A 43 -8.73 -14.99 -16.27
C MET A 43 -9.81 -15.74 -17.06
N ARG A 44 -9.51 -16.93 -17.59
CA ARG A 44 -10.49 -17.76 -18.31
C ARG A 44 -11.27 -18.62 -17.32
N ASP A 45 -12.58 -18.69 -17.53
CA ASP A 45 -13.41 -19.71 -16.92
C ASP A 45 -13.28 -21.01 -17.72
N LEU A 46 -12.49 -21.97 -17.19
CA LEU A 46 -12.23 -23.25 -17.87
C LEU A 46 -13.06 -24.41 -17.28
N ASP A 47 -13.69 -24.21 -16.13
CA ASP A 47 -14.41 -25.28 -15.40
C ASP A 47 -15.74 -24.85 -14.78
N GLY A 48 -16.26 -23.67 -15.17
CA GLY A 48 -17.57 -23.15 -14.75
C GLY A 48 -17.55 -22.47 -13.38
N ARG A 49 -16.36 -22.29 -12.76
CA ARG A 49 -16.20 -21.57 -11.48
C ARG A 49 -16.10 -20.06 -11.67
N GLY A 50 -15.96 -19.59 -12.90
CA GLY A 50 -15.71 -18.19 -13.23
C GLY A 50 -14.22 -17.86 -13.38
N PRO A 51 -13.92 -16.63 -13.79
CA PRO A 51 -12.55 -16.17 -14.02
C PRO A 51 -11.76 -16.08 -12.71
N ASN A 52 -10.43 -16.23 -12.81
CA ASN A 52 -9.47 -16.12 -11.72
C ASN A 52 -9.58 -17.22 -10.64
N MET A 53 -10.19 -18.36 -10.99
CA MET A 53 -10.41 -19.46 -10.03
C MET A 53 -9.47 -20.66 -10.22
N LEU A 54 -8.73 -20.73 -11.32
CA LEU A 54 -7.81 -21.83 -11.60
C LEU A 54 -6.39 -21.31 -11.70
N THR A 55 -5.43 -22.00 -11.07
CA THR A 55 -4.00 -21.63 -11.12
C THR A 55 -3.15 -22.81 -11.54
N GLY A 56 -2.20 -22.58 -12.45
CA GLY A 56 -1.16 -23.55 -12.80
C GLY A 56 -0.02 -23.60 -11.79
N ALA A 57 0.08 -22.60 -10.91
CA ALA A 57 1.13 -22.49 -9.91
C ALA A 57 0.99 -23.57 -8.82
N GLY A 58 2.10 -23.85 -8.14
CA GLY A 58 2.17 -24.85 -7.08
C GLY A 58 3.40 -24.64 -6.21
N ALA A 59 3.93 -25.73 -5.65
CA ALA A 59 5.02 -25.69 -4.67
C ALA A 59 6.24 -24.88 -5.14
N GLU A 60 6.60 -24.93 -6.43
CA GLU A 60 7.74 -24.16 -6.94
C GLU A 60 7.54 -22.64 -6.79
N LYS A 61 6.32 -22.14 -7.07
CA LYS A 61 6.04 -20.71 -6.90
C LYS A 61 6.05 -20.32 -5.42
N VAL A 62 5.53 -21.18 -4.55
CA VAL A 62 5.55 -20.99 -3.09
C VAL A 62 7.00 -20.97 -2.58
N ARG A 63 7.84 -21.89 -3.07
CA ARG A 63 9.27 -21.98 -2.73
C ARG A 63 10.00 -20.68 -3.05
N VAL A 64 9.83 -20.16 -4.25
CA VAL A 64 10.45 -18.91 -4.70
C VAL A 64 9.97 -17.72 -3.87
N LEU A 65 8.66 -17.59 -3.64
CA LEU A 65 8.08 -16.46 -2.92
C LEU A 65 8.43 -16.45 -1.42
N THR A 66 8.46 -17.62 -0.79
CA THR A 66 8.69 -17.76 0.66
C THR A 66 10.15 -18.00 1.03
N GLY A 67 11.01 -18.29 0.04
CA GLY A 67 12.42 -18.64 0.26
C GLY A 67 12.65 -19.99 0.96
N CYS A 68 11.61 -20.80 1.16
CA CYS A 68 11.73 -22.07 1.88
C CYS A 68 12.23 -23.22 0.98
N GLY A 69 12.53 -24.38 1.57
CA GLY A 69 12.91 -25.58 0.82
C GLY A 69 11.72 -26.28 0.14
N THR A 70 11.98 -27.07 -0.90
CA THR A 70 10.94 -27.79 -1.69
C THR A 70 9.99 -28.67 -0.84
N PRO A 71 10.48 -29.45 0.15
CA PRO A 71 9.58 -30.23 1.01
C PRO A 71 8.61 -29.36 1.80
N MET A 72 9.10 -28.24 2.35
CA MET A 72 8.27 -27.27 3.08
C MET A 72 7.26 -26.60 2.17
N ALA A 73 7.67 -26.14 0.98
CA ALA A 73 6.75 -25.54 0.00
C ALA A 73 5.63 -26.50 -0.42
N THR A 74 5.95 -27.79 -0.57
CA THR A 74 4.94 -28.83 -0.84
C THR A 74 4.00 -29.02 0.36
N GLY A 75 4.55 -29.05 1.57
CA GLY A 75 3.77 -29.10 2.81
C GLY A 75 2.81 -27.93 2.96
N ILE A 76 3.25 -26.71 2.63
CA ILE A 76 2.42 -25.48 2.65
C ILE A 76 1.26 -25.59 1.66
N VAL A 77 1.50 -26.03 0.42
CA VAL A 77 0.44 -26.24 -0.57
C VAL A 77 -0.55 -27.30 -0.10
N ASN A 78 -0.07 -28.40 0.47
CA ASN A 78 -0.94 -29.45 1.02
C ASN A 78 -1.73 -28.95 2.23
N ALA A 79 -1.18 -28.06 3.05
CA ALA A 79 -1.89 -27.44 4.16
C ALA A 79 -3.02 -26.54 3.65
N LEU A 80 -2.79 -25.70 2.64
CA LEU A 80 -3.85 -24.92 1.99
C LEU A 80 -4.97 -25.80 1.43
N ALA A 81 -4.60 -26.96 0.84
CA ALA A 81 -5.57 -27.93 0.36
C ALA A 81 -6.35 -28.61 1.51
N GLY A 82 -5.66 -28.98 2.60
CA GLY A 82 -6.27 -29.55 3.81
C GLY A 82 -7.21 -28.58 4.54
N MET A 83 -6.93 -27.27 4.44
CA MET A 83 -7.84 -26.21 4.90
C MET A 83 -9.03 -25.98 3.97
N GLY A 84 -9.08 -26.66 2.82
CA GLY A 84 -10.15 -26.50 1.85
C GLY A 84 -10.11 -25.19 1.06
N LEU A 85 -8.99 -24.45 1.10
CA LEU A 85 -8.85 -23.16 0.41
C LEU A 85 -8.51 -23.33 -1.07
N ILE A 86 -7.89 -24.46 -1.41
CA ILE A 86 -7.63 -24.91 -2.77
C ILE A 86 -8.03 -26.38 -2.94
N LYS A 87 -8.44 -26.79 -4.15
CA LYS A 87 -8.81 -28.17 -4.47
C LYS A 87 -8.25 -28.61 -5.82
N LYS A 88 -8.31 -29.92 -6.08
CA LYS A 88 -8.06 -30.43 -7.43
C LYS A 88 -9.13 -29.88 -8.38
N PRO A 89 -8.73 -29.38 -9.57
CA PRO A 89 -9.67 -28.87 -10.56
C PRO A 89 -10.38 -30.03 -11.27
N ALA A 90 -11.33 -29.70 -12.14
CA ALA A 90 -12.01 -30.70 -12.97
C ALA A 90 -11.02 -31.54 -13.79
N ALA A 91 -11.39 -32.80 -14.05
CA ALA A 91 -10.57 -33.72 -14.84
C ALA A 91 -10.42 -33.23 -16.30
N GLY A 92 -9.30 -33.55 -16.93
CA GLY A 92 -9.03 -33.22 -18.33
C GLY A 92 -8.47 -31.82 -18.59
N LEU A 93 -8.29 -31.00 -17.54
CA LEU A 93 -7.70 -29.67 -17.68
C LEU A 93 -6.16 -29.73 -17.70
N PRO A 94 -5.51 -28.87 -18.51
CA PRO A 94 -4.06 -28.88 -18.64
C PRO A 94 -3.38 -28.37 -17.34
N PRO A 95 -2.45 -29.13 -16.73
CA PRO A 95 -1.89 -28.80 -15.41
C PRO A 95 -1.14 -27.46 -15.33
N ASN A 96 -0.64 -26.96 -16.45
CA ASN A 96 0.01 -25.65 -16.53
C ASN A 96 -0.96 -24.47 -16.42
N GLN A 97 -2.27 -24.71 -16.54
CA GLN A 97 -3.33 -23.70 -16.39
C GLN A 97 -4.23 -24.00 -15.19
N ALA A 98 -4.39 -25.27 -14.84
CA ALA A 98 -5.26 -25.72 -13.75
C ALA A 98 -4.58 -26.85 -12.96
N ARG A 99 -3.63 -26.50 -12.10
CA ARG A 99 -3.07 -27.39 -11.09
C ARG A 99 -3.93 -27.42 -9.83
N TRP A 100 -4.46 -26.26 -9.46
CA TRP A 100 -5.33 -26.05 -8.30
C TRP A 100 -6.51 -25.14 -8.68
N ALA A 101 -7.65 -25.39 -8.04
CA ALA A 101 -8.82 -24.52 -8.06
C ALA A 101 -8.93 -23.79 -6.72
N MET A 102 -8.96 -22.46 -6.76
CA MET A 102 -9.27 -21.61 -5.60
C MET A 102 -10.70 -21.88 -5.15
N GLN A 103 -10.98 -21.81 -3.85
CA GLN A 103 -12.34 -22.08 -3.32
C GLN A 103 -13.11 -20.82 -2.92
N HIS A 104 -12.44 -19.68 -2.80
CA HIS A 104 -13.07 -18.41 -2.49
C HIS A 104 -12.80 -17.42 -3.62
N GLN A 105 -13.85 -16.75 -4.09
CA GLN A 105 -13.74 -15.72 -5.12
C GLN A 105 -12.93 -14.54 -4.58
N GLY A 106 -12.01 -14.04 -5.40
CA GLY A 106 -11.24 -12.87 -5.03
C GLY A 106 -12.07 -11.59 -5.07
N THR A 107 -11.97 -10.78 -4.01
CA THR A 107 -12.68 -9.51 -3.86
C THR A 107 -11.73 -8.32 -3.79
N VAL A 108 -10.45 -8.56 -3.54
CA VAL A 108 -9.42 -7.51 -3.42
C VAL A 108 -8.43 -7.64 -4.56
N ASN A 109 -8.30 -6.62 -5.39
CA ASN A 109 -7.32 -6.61 -6.48
C ASN A 109 -5.93 -6.31 -5.92
N ILE A 110 -4.98 -7.22 -6.16
CA ILE A 110 -3.60 -7.09 -5.73
C ILE A 110 -2.68 -7.06 -6.96
N PRO A 111 -1.78 -6.06 -7.09
CA PRO A 111 -0.90 -5.95 -8.24
C PRO A 111 0.11 -7.09 -8.26
N HIS A 112 0.40 -7.63 -9.44
CA HIS A 112 1.38 -8.73 -9.57
C HIS A 112 2.76 -8.30 -9.09
N ALA A 113 3.10 -7.03 -9.26
CA ALA A 113 4.29 -6.40 -8.74
C ALA A 113 4.45 -6.52 -7.21
N LEU A 114 3.35 -6.54 -6.45
CA LEU A 114 3.43 -6.81 -5.01
C LEU A 114 3.97 -8.22 -4.76
N ILE A 115 3.61 -9.20 -5.58
CA ILE A 115 4.02 -10.59 -5.38
C ILE A 115 5.39 -10.87 -5.97
N ASP A 116 5.62 -10.40 -7.21
CA ASP A 116 6.82 -10.72 -7.98
C ASP A 116 7.96 -9.72 -7.77
N GLY A 117 7.68 -8.51 -7.26
CA GLY A 117 8.61 -7.38 -7.28
C GLY A 117 8.61 -6.62 -8.61
N ILE A 118 9.38 -5.53 -8.68
CA ILE A 118 9.65 -4.77 -9.91
C ILE A 118 11.13 -4.40 -9.95
N GLY A 119 11.82 -4.74 -11.04
CA GLY A 119 13.25 -4.44 -11.18
C GLY A 119 14.06 -5.08 -10.05
N ASN A 120 14.78 -4.26 -9.30
CA ASN A 120 15.55 -4.69 -8.11
C ASN A 120 14.74 -4.64 -6.80
N ALA A 121 13.48 -4.18 -6.83
CA ALA A 121 12.64 -4.10 -5.64
C ALA A 121 11.95 -5.45 -5.38
N ASP A 122 12.21 -6.06 -4.22
CA ASP A 122 11.63 -7.34 -3.82
C ASP A 122 10.08 -7.31 -3.74
N GLY A 123 9.40 -8.44 -3.88
CA GLY A 123 7.96 -8.50 -3.60
C GLY A 123 7.65 -8.47 -2.08
N ILE A 124 6.41 -8.78 -1.74
CA ILE A 124 5.89 -8.97 -0.38
C ILE A 124 6.65 -10.05 0.40
N GLY A 125 7.32 -10.97 -0.30
CA GLY A 125 8.20 -11.98 0.31
C GLY A 125 9.33 -11.37 1.16
N ARG A 126 9.68 -10.09 0.95
CA ARG A 126 10.65 -9.36 1.78
C ARG A 126 10.26 -9.33 3.27
N LEU A 127 8.98 -9.37 3.60
CA LEU A 127 8.52 -9.38 4.99
C LEU A 127 9.04 -10.58 5.80
N LEU A 128 9.34 -11.71 5.16
CA LEU A 128 9.94 -12.88 5.81
C LEU A 128 11.43 -12.73 6.11
N LYS A 129 12.11 -11.73 5.52
CA LYS A 129 13.56 -11.54 5.63
C LYS A 129 13.96 -10.60 6.78
N GLU A 130 13.01 -9.82 7.30
CA GLU A 130 13.23 -8.77 8.31
C GLU A 130 13.37 -9.30 9.75
N GLY A 131 13.32 -10.62 9.96
CA GLY A 131 13.48 -11.22 11.30
C GLY A 131 12.37 -10.89 12.31
N ALA A 132 11.25 -10.32 11.86
CA ALA A 132 10.08 -10.08 12.69
C ALA A 132 9.41 -11.40 13.13
N ALA A 133 8.71 -11.36 14.26
CA ALA A 133 7.92 -12.51 14.73
C ALA A 133 6.80 -12.84 13.72
N ASP A 134 6.49 -14.13 13.56
CA ASP A 134 5.50 -14.61 12.58
C ASP A 134 4.14 -13.91 12.71
N GLU A 135 3.67 -13.66 13.93
CA GLU A 135 2.42 -12.93 14.21
C GLU A 135 2.45 -11.48 13.70
N VAL A 136 3.58 -10.79 13.83
CA VAL A 136 3.77 -9.44 13.28
C VAL A 136 3.75 -9.48 11.76
N VAL A 137 4.37 -10.48 11.14
CA VAL A 137 4.38 -10.64 9.68
C VAL A 137 2.97 -10.97 9.16
N VAL A 138 2.23 -11.84 9.84
CA VAL A 138 0.82 -12.13 9.54
C VAL A 138 -0.01 -10.85 9.62
N CYS A 139 0.13 -10.08 10.70
CA CYS A 139 -0.57 -8.82 10.87
C CYS A 139 -0.19 -7.81 9.77
N ALA A 140 1.09 -7.74 9.37
CA ALA A 140 1.55 -6.87 8.30
C ALA A 140 0.93 -7.25 6.95
N VAL A 141 0.85 -8.53 6.62
CA VAL A 141 0.16 -8.99 5.40
C VAL A 141 -1.33 -8.62 5.46
N MET A 142 -2.01 -8.89 6.57
CA MET A 142 -3.45 -8.57 6.70
C MET A 142 -3.73 -7.07 6.64
N LEU A 143 -2.89 -6.26 7.29
CA LEU A 143 -2.93 -4.79 7.23
C LEU A 143 -2.75 -4.31 5.79
N LEU A 144 -1.71 -4.80 5.10
CA LEU A 144 -1.43 -4.40 3.72
C LEU A 144 -2.59 -4.72 2.77
N ILE A 145 -3.17 -5.93 2.87
CA ILE A 145 -4.32 -6.31 2.06
C ILE A 145 -5.55 -5.43 2.37
N ASN A 146 -5.79 -5.09 3.64
CA ASN A 146 -6.86 -4.17 3.97
C ASN A 146 -6.57 -2.73 3.50
N CYS A 147 -5.31 -2.31 3.44
CA CYS A 147 -4.95 -1.06 2.80
C CYS A 147 -5.28 -1.08 1.29
N TYR A 148 -5.11 -2.20 0.59
CA TYR A 148 -5.58 -2.33 -0.81
C TYR A 148 -7.10 -2.20 -0.96
N VAL A 149 -7.88 -2.63 0.03
CA VAL A 149 -9.35 -2.44 0.04
C VAL A 149 -9.72 -0.97 0.19
N MET A 150 -8.95 -0.22 0.99
CA MET A 150 -9.23 1.18 1.34
C MET A 150 -8.42 2.18 0.49
N HIS A 151 -7.70 1.71 -0.53
CA HIS A 151 -6.85 2.56 -1.36
C HIS A 151 -7.63 3.17 -2.51
N ASP A 152 -7.70 4.48 -2.52
CA ASP A 152 -8.29 5.27 -3.60
C ASP A 152 -7.50 6.57 -3.77
N LEU A 153 -6.74 6.67 -4.86
CA LEU A 153 -5.98 7.88 -5.16
C LEU A 153 -6.89 9.07 -5.52
N GLU A 154 -7.94 8.81 -6.29
CA GLU A 154 -8.86 9.83 -6.75
C GLU A 154 -9.64 10.44 -5.57
N MET A 155 -10.11 9.59 -4.64
CA MET A 155 -10.88 10.04 -3.48
C MET A 155 -9.99 10.51 -2.32
N PHE A 156 -8.96 9.74 -1.95
CA PHE A 156 -8.17 9.97 -0.74
C PHE A 156 -6.70 10.31 -1.01
N GLY A 157 -6.19 10.06 -2.23
CA GLY A 157 -4.77 10.26 -2.55
C GLY A 157 -3.90 9.15 -1.97
N GLY A 158 -4.49 8.02 -1.62
CA GLY A 158 -3.82 6.92 -0.95
C GLY A 158 -4.81 6.01 -0.24
N VAL A 159 -4.37 5.42 0.86
CA VAL A 159 -5.26 4.76 1.82
C VAL A 159 -6.15 5.83 2.47
N ASP A 160 -7.42 5.50 2.69
CA ASP A 160 -8.36 6.36 3.42
C ASP A 160 -7.76 6.87 4.74
N TYR A 161 -7.42 8.16 4.75
CA TYR A 161 -6.80 8.85 5.89
C TYR A 161 -7.76 9.01 7.08
N GLN A 162 -9.04 8.67 6.94
CA GLN A 162 -9.95 8.55 8.07
C GLN A 162 -9.73 7.27 8.88
N GLN A 163 -9.05 6.26 8.32
CA GLN A 163 -8.70 5.01 8.99
C GLN A 163 -7.30 5.04 9.59
N ILE A 164 -6.30 5.48 8.81
CA ILE A 164 -4.89 5.50 9.20
C ILE A 164 -4.14 6.63 8.51
N TRP A 165 -3.42 7.45 9.29
CA TRP A 165 -2.72 8.64 8.82
C TRP A 165 -1.60 9.02 9.78
N ARG A 166 -0.72 9.95 9.38
CA ARG A 166 0.19 10.64 10.30
C ARG A 166 -0.32 12.06 10.50
N HIS A 167 -0.45 12.51 11.74
CA HIS A 167 -0.88 13.88 11.99
C HIS A 167 0.31 14.84 11.91
N TRP A 168 0.12 15.99 11.26
CA TRP A 168 1.10 17.06 11.20
C TRP A 168 0.53 18.30 11.87
N ASN A 169 1.17 18.71 12.96
CA ASN A 169 0.89 20.00 13.55
C ASN A 169 1.37 21.06 12.57
N HIS A 170 0.60 22.12 12.37
CA HIS A 170 0.98 23.18 11.45
C HIS A 170 0.62 24.55 11.99
N ILE A 171 1.41 25.54 11.57
CA ILE A 171 1.23 26.95 11.84
C ILE A 171 1.17 27.65 10.49
N VAL A 172 0.17 28.53 10.33
CA VAL A 172 -0.05 29.28 9.11
C VAL A 172 0.20 30.76 9.37
N SER A 173 0.99 31.40 8.50
CA SER A 173 1.22 32.84 8.51
C SER A 173 0.85 33.41 7.13
N PRO A 174 0.05 34.50 7.06
CA PRO A 174 -0.19 35.18 5.80
C PRO A 174 1.13 35.73 5.21
N GLU A 175 1.35 35.51 3.92
CA GLU A 175 2.52 36.04 3.22
C GLU A 175 2.13 36.46 1.79
N GLY A 176 2.13 37.78 1.55
CA GLY A 176 1.53 38.34 0.34
C GLY A 176 0.05 37.99 0.24
N GLU A 177 -0.37 37.51 -0.93
CA GLU A 177 -1.73 36.99 -1.16
C GLU A 177 -1.86 35.46 -0.94
N GLY A 178 -0.82 34.84 -0.39
CA GLY A 178 -0.77 33.42 -0.03
C GLY A 178 -0.41 33.20 1.43
N PHE A 179 0.08 32.00 1.71
CA PHE A 179 0.32 31.53 3.08
C PHE A 179 1.64 30.78 3.17
N LEU A 180 2.45 31.14 4.17
CA LEU A 180 3.57 30.34 4.63
C LEU A 180 3.06 29.34 5.67
N VAL A 181 3.26 28.06 5.42
CA VAL A 181 2.89 26.97 6.32
C VAL A 181 4.17 26.33 6.85
N THR A 182 4.31 26.22 8.17
CA THR A 182 5.31 25.38 8.82
C THR A 182 4.61 24.20 9.45
N ALA A 183 5.11 22.98 9.22
CA ALA A 183 4.49 21.76 9.70
C ALA A 183 5.52 20.77 10.27
N GLU A 184 5.14 20.11 11.35
CA GLU A 184 5.94 19.09 12.03
C GLU A 184 5.11 17.83 12.27
N PRO A 185 5.66 16.64 12.02
CA PRO A 185 4.92 15.41 12.21
C PRO A 185 4.79 15.10 13.70
N THR A 186 3.69 14.43 14.02
CA THR A 186 3.47 13.80 15.32
C THR A 186 3.49 12.28 15.15
N ASN A 187 2.56 11.58 15.78
CA ASN A 187 2.49 10.12 15.74
C ASN A 187 1.61 9.61 14.59
N ASP A 188 1.97 8.43 14.11
CA ASP A 188 1.08 7.62 13.28
C ASP A 188 -0.18 7.28 14.09
N THR A 189 -1.33 7.46 13.47
CA THR A 189 -2.65 7.35 14.12
C THR A 189 -3.54 6.46 13.28
N ALA A 190 -4.29 5.57 13.94
CA ALA A 190 -5.29 4.73 13.31
C ALA A 190 -6.56 4.66 14.15
N ARG A 191 -7.72 4.56 13.51
CA ARG A 191 -8.99 4.37 14.21
C ARG A 191 -8.97 3.03 14.95
N THR A 192 -9.44 3.02 16.19
CA THR A 192 -9.55 1.79 16.98
C THR A 192 -10.31 0.70 16.22
N LYS A 193 -11.43 1.03 15.57
CA LYS A 193 -12.21 0.08 14.75
C LYS A 193 -11.39 -0.55 13.62
N PHE A 194 -10.46 0.21 13.02
CA PHE A 194 -9.59 -0.30 11.97
C PHE A 194 -8.56 -1.27 12.55
N ILE A 195 -7.87 -0.91 13.64
CA ILE A 195 -6.97 -1.81 14.37
C ILE A 195 -7.69 -3.10 14.76
N SER A 196 -8.86 -2.97 15.37
CA SER A 196 -9.73 -4.07 15.79
C SER A 196 -10.09 -5.02 14.65
N LYS A 197 -10.39 -4.48 13.46
CA LYS A 197 -10.71 -5.27 12.27
C LYS A 197 -9.52 -6.14 11.86
N ILE A 198 -8.33 -5.53 11.77
CA ILE A 198 -7.13 -6.27 11.34
C ILE A 198 -6.75 -7.33 12.35
N VAL A 199 -6.64 -6.96 13.63
CA VAL A 199 -6.18 -7.88 14.66
C VAL A 199 -7.22 -8.96 14.95
N GLY A 200 -8.51 -8.60 14.97
CA GLY A 200 -9.61 -9.55 15.12
C GLY A 200 -9.68 -10.60 14.00
N SER A 201 -9.26 -10.24 12.77
CA SER A 201 -9.18 -11.19 11.65
C SER A 201 -8.16 -12.31 11.84
N MET A 202 -7.22 -12.14 12.77
CA MET A 202 -6.20 -13.13 13.12
C MET A 202 -6.61 -14.01 14.32
N GLY A 203 -7.85 -13.88 14.80
CA GLY A 203 -8.37 -14.62 15.96
C GLY A 203 -8.03 -14.02 17.32
N ASP A 204 -7.40 -12.84 17.37
CA ASP A 204 -7.02 -12.20 18.62
C ASP A 204 -8.17 -11.41 19.27
N GLN A 205 -8.17 -11.38 20.60
CA GLN A 205 -9.10 -10.57 21.39
C GLN A 205 -8.79 -9.09 21.18
N VAL A 206 -9.74 -8.38 20.56
CA VAL A 206 -9.69 -6.99 20.09
C VAL A 206 -9.30 -5.95 21.17
N ASN A 207 -9.35 -6.30 22.45
CA ASN A 207 -9.22 -5.34 23.57
C ASN A 207 -7.96 -5.53 24.43
N GLY A 208 -6.98 -6.34 24.02
CA GLY A 208 -5.69 -6.47 24.72
C GLY A 208 -4.71 -5.35 24.38
N LYS A 209 -3.93 -4.84 25.34
CA LYS A 209 -2.78 -3.95 25.07
C LYS A 209 -1.82 -4.55 24.03
N ASP A 210 -1.73 -5.88 24.01
CA ASP A 210 -0.86 -6.63 23.11
C ASP A 210 -1.31 -6.56 21.63
N ALA A 211 -2.63 -6.52 21.37
CA ALA A 211 -3.21 -6.46 20.03
C ALA A 211 -2.83 -5.14 19.30
N SER A 212 -2.94 -4.02 20.01
CA SER A 212 -2.53 -2.70 19.48
C SER A 212 -1.02 -2.67 19.20
N HIS A 213 -0.23 -3.29 20.07
CA HIS A 213 1.23 -3.34 19.91
C HIS A 213 1.66 -4.20 18.70
N VAL A 214 1.03 -5.35 18.44
CA VAL A 214 1.27 -6.15 17.23
C VAL A 214 0.93 -5.35 15.97
N PHE A 215 -0.19 -4.64 15.97
CA PHE A 215 -0.59 -3.79 14.84
C PHE A 215 0.46 -2.72 14.52
N TRP A 216 0.94 -1.99 15.52
CA TRP A 216 1.93 -0.93 15.29
C TRP A 216 3.29 -1.50 14.85
N LYS A 217 3.72 -2.63 15.40
CA LYS A 217 4.91 -3.34 14.90
C LYS A 217 4.76 -3.78 13.44
N ALA A 218 3.58 -4.25 13.06
CA ALA A 218 3.30 -4.65 11.68
C ALA A 218 3.29 -3.45 10.73
N PHE A 219 2.72 -2.33 11.18
CA PHE A 219 2.75 -1.07 10.46
C PHE A 219 4.18 -0.55 10.26
N ASP A 220 5.02 -0.55 11.31
CA ASP A 220 6.43 -0.17 11.22
C ASP A 220 7.22 -1.10 10.30
N LEU A 221 6.92 -2.41 10.32
CA LEU A 221 7.52 -3.39 9.41
C LEU A 221 7.17 -3.07 7.94
N LEU A 222 5.92 -2.72 7.64
CA LEU A 222 5.53 -2.29 6.29
C LEU A 222 6.26 -1.01 5.86
N LYS A 223 6.53 -0.09 6.80
CA LYS A 223 7.19 1.20 6.53
C LYS A 223 8.65 0.97 6.24
N GLY A 224 9.33 0.24 7.13
CA GLY A 224 10.75 -0.10 6.98
C GLY A 224 11.05 -0.95 5.74
N THR A 225 10.09 -1.78 5.32
CA THR A 225 10.22 -2.54 4.07
C THR A 225 9.84 -1.75 2.83
N GLY A 226 9.33 -0.52 2.95
CA GLY A 226 8.94 0.34 1.84
C GLY A 226 7.75 -0.19 1.02
N LEU A 227 6.91 -1.07 1.57
CA LEU A 227 5.71 -1.57 0.87
C LEU A 227 4.59 -0.52 0.76
N PHE A 228 4.67 0.51 1.60
CA PHE A 228 3.94 1.76 1.50
C PHE A 228 4.80 2.92 2.00
N TYR A 229 4.43 4.14 1.65
CA TYR A 229 5.17 5.35 2.00
C TYR A 229 4.20 6.49 2.32
N GLU A 230 4.70 7.52 2.99
CA GLU A 230 3.91 8.70 3.36
C GLU A 230 3.95 9.75 2.24
N VAL A 231 2.79 10.37 1.98
CA VAL A 231 2.71 11.63 1.23
C VAL A 231 2.09 12.69 2.13
N VAL A 232 2.89 13.68 2.50
CA VAL A 232 2.43 14.85 3.24
C VAL A 232 1.52 15.65 2.31
N THR A 233 0.29 15.87 2.75
CA THR A 233 -0.79 16.44 1.94
C THR A 233 -1.48 17.54 2.73
N SER A 234 -1.65 18.72 2.13
CA SER A 234 -2.53 19.75 2.68
C SER A 234 -3.96 19.50 2.20
N ILE A 235 -4.93 19.80 3.05
CA ILE A 235 -6.35 19.73 2.73
C ILE A 235 -7.00 21.06 3.10
N SER A 236 -7.65 21.71 2.14
CA SER A 236 -8.40 22.96 2.35
C SER A 236 -9.74 22.71 3.04
N ILE A 237 -10.42 23.78 3.46
CA ILE A 237 -11.76 23.71 4.05
C ILE A 237 -12.81 23.15 3.07
N ASP A 238 -12.61 23.34 1.77
CA ASP A 238 -13.44 22.82 0.70
C ASP A 238 -13.11 21.34 0.36
N GLY A 239 -12.12 20.77 1.05
CA GLY A 239 -11.67 19.39 0.86
C GLY A 239 -10.71 19.19 -0.31
N GLU A 240 -10.24 20.27 -0.93
CA GLU A 240 -9.21 20.19 -1.97
C GLU A 240 -7.88 19.74 -1.37
N ARG A 241 -7.16 18.87 -2.08
CA ARG A 241 -5.95 18.22 -1.58
C ARG A 241 -4.76 18.64 -2.41
N THR A 242 -3.65 18.98 -1.78
CA THR A 242 -2.38 19.26 -2.49
C THR A 242 -1.28 18.37 -1.93
N PRO A 243 -0.71 17.46 -2.74
CA PRO A 243 0.47 16.70 -2.36
C PRO A 243 1.67 17.64 -2.17
N ILE A 244 2.17 17.74 -0.94
CA ILE A 244 3.26 18.66 -0.57
C ILE A 244 4.60 17.97 -0.76
N ARG A 245 4.75 16.76 -0.22
CA ARG A 245 6.03 16.04 -0.18
C ARG A 245 5.82 14.53 -0.14
N VAL A 246 6.61 13.79 -0.91
CA VAL A 246 6.60 12.32 -0.95
C VAL A 246 7.76 11.74 -0.12
N ASN A 247 7.45 11.22 1.07
CA ASN A 247 8.43 10.57 1.94
C ASN A 247 8.63 9.10 1.54
N ASP A 248 9.13 8.89 0.31
CA ASP A 248 9.45 7.56 -0.22
C ASP A 248 10.96 7.33 -0.42
N PHE A 249 11.60 6.79 0.61
CA PHE A 249 13.05 6.57 0.65
C PHE A 249 13.51 5.30 -0.09
N HIS A 250 12.58 4.53 -0.66
CA HIS A 250 12.88 3.27 -1.36
C HIS A 250 12.69 3.38 -2.88
N ALA A 251 12.42 4.58 -3.43
CA ALA A 251 12.24 4.79 -4.86
C ALA A 251 13.39 5.58 -5.51
N VAL A 252 13.62 5.32 -6.80
CA VAL A 252 14.57 6.05 -7.67
C VAL A 252 13.82 7.09 -8.54
N GLY A 253 12.58 7.41 -8.16
CA GLY A 253 11.68 8.39 -8.79
C GLY A 253 10.38 8.44 -7.99
N ALA A 254 9.90 9.64 -7.68
CA ALA A 254 8.78 9.84 -6.75
C ALA A 254 7.47 10.17 -7.48
N ASP A 255 6.34 9.95 -6.79
CA ASP A 255 5.07 10.60 -7.15
C ASP A 255 5.27 12.12 -7.15
N SER A 256 4.55 12.87 -8.00
CA SER A 256 4.69 14.33 -8.01
C SER A 256 4.28 14.93 -6.66
N SER A 257 5.05 15.92 -6.22
CA SER A 257 4.77 16.71 -5.03
C SER A 257 5.22 18.15 -5.21
N LEU A 258 4.60 19.07 -4.48
CA LEU A 258 4.87 20.50 -4.58
C LEU A 258 6.37 20.81 -4.43
N LEU A 259 7.02 20.25 -3.41
CA LEU A 259 8.43 20.53 -3.13
C LEU A 259 9.38 19.99 -4.20
N GLU A 260 8.98 18.94 -4.93
CA GLU A 260 9.78 18.38 -6.01
C GLU A 260 9.55 19.10 -7.32
N ALA A 261 8.29 19.37 -7.68
CA ALA A 261 7.92 20.03 -8.93
C ALA A 261 8.40 21.48 -9.02
N ALA A 262 8.52 22.17 -7.89
CA ALA A 262 8.99 23.55 -7.79
C ALA A 262 10.37 23.67 -7.12
N CYS A 263 11.22 22.64 -7.25
CA CYS A 263 12.60 22.62 -6.77
C CYS A 263 13.44 23.69 -7.51
N GLY A 264 13.49 24.90 -6.96
CA GLY A 264 14.15 26.07 -7.57
C GLY A 264 13.33 27.35 -7.49
N LEU A 265 12.03 27.26 -7.23
CA LEU A 265 11.16 28.43 -7.02
C LEU A 265 11.11 28.90 -5.56
N GLY A 266 11.86 28.25 -4.67
CA GLY A 266 11.84 28.56 -3.23
C GLY A 266 10.49 28.26 -2.57
N VAL A 267 9.71 27.32 -3.11
CA VAL A 267 8.35 27.01 -2.63
C VAL A 267 8.32 26.42 -1.22
N GLY A 268 9.43 25.87 -0.74
CA GLY A 268 9.51 25.21 0.55
C GLY A 268 10.75 24.34 0.71
N PHE A 269 10.90 23.76 1.90
CA PHE A 269 11.87 22.71 2.17
C PHE A 269 11.31 21.64 3.10
N TYR A 270 12.02 20.50 3.17
CA TYR A 270 11.77 19.45 4.13
C TYR A 270 13.07 19.06 4.85
N VAL A 271 12.99 18.89 6.17
CA VAL A 271 14.06 18.38 7.04
C VAL A 271 13.71 16.95 7.43
N HIS A 272 14.56 16.00 7.05
CA HIS A 272 14.39 14.59 7.38
C HIS A 272 14.74 14.31 8.84
N LYS A 273 14.06 13.34 9.49
CA LYS A 273 14.32 12.96 10.89
C LYS A 273 15.77 12.54 11.18
N ASP A 274 16.44 11.95 10.19
CA ASP A 274 17.82 11.44 10.30
C ASP A 274 18.85 12.43 9.72
N ASN A 275 18.56 13.74 9.79
CA ASN A 275 19.48 14.76 9.29
C ASN A 275 20.76 14.87 10.14
N ASP A 276 21.85 15.30 9.51
CA ASP A 276 23.17 15.49 10.12
C ASP A 276 23.24 16.70 11.08
N ARG A 277 22.22 17.56 11.05
CA ARG A 277 22.13 18.79 11.86
C ARG A 277 21.42 18.59 13.20
N SER A 278 20.91 17.37 13.48
CA SER A 278 20.10 17.08 14.68
C SER A 278 18.87 17.99 14.84
N GLU A 279 18.37 18.54 13.73
CA GLU A 279 17.14 19.33 13.69
C GLU A 279 15.92 18.39 13.77
N PRO A 280 14.77 18.84 14.32
CA PRO A 280 13.55 18.05 14.28
C PRO A 280 13.07 17.82 12.83
N GLU A 281 12.39 16.69 12.58
CA GLU A 281 11.72 16.46 11.30
C GLU A 281 10.63 17.53 11.09
N GLY A 282 10.55 18.09 9.88
CA GLY A 282 9.54 19.10 9.58
C GLY A 282 9.65 19.64 8.17
N CYS A 283 8.73 20.51 7.79
CA CYS A 283 8.79 21.26 6.55
C CYS A 283 8.22 22.66 6.71
N TRP A 284 8.60 23.55 5.82
CA TRP A 284 7.77 24.70 5.50
C TRP A 284 7.55 24.77 3.99
N PHE A 285 6.42 25.36 3.61
CA PHE A 285 6.03 25.51 2.22
C PHE A 285 5.01 26.64 2.05
N TYR A 286 4.97 27.21 0.86
CA TYR A 286 3.94 28.14 0.46
C TYR A 286 2.71 27.43 -0.08
N LEU A 287 1.54 27.99 0.21
CA LEU A 287 0.27 27.59 -0.40
C LEU A 287 -0.50 28.81 -0.93
N PRO A 288 -1.29 28.63 -2.00
CA PRO A 288 -2.17 29.68 -2.49
C PRO A 288 -3.38 29.92 -1.57
N SER A 289 -3.72 28.98 -0.69
CA SER A 289 -4.86 29.05 0.23
C SER A 289 -4.49 28.48 1.60
N ASP A 290 -5.21 28.94 2.62
CA ASP A 290 -5.07 28.47 4.00
C ASP A 290 -5.52 27.00 4.11
N PRO A 291 -4.66 26.08 4.55
CA PRO A 291 -5.06 24.70 4.76
C PRO A 291 -5.91 24.54 6.02
N GLU A 292 -6.96 23.73 5.96
CA GLU A 292 -7.67 23.28 7.18
C GLU A 292 -6.79 22.30 7.98
N LYS A 293 -6.04 21.45 7.25
CA LYS A 293 -5.18 20.43 7.86
C LYS A 293 -4.01 20.07 6.97
N VAL A 294 -2.93 19.65 7.61
CA VAL A 294 -1.79 18.96 6.99
C VAL A 294 -1.75 17.54 7.55
N ILE A 295 -1.74 16.54 6.68
CA ILE A 295 -1.74 15.13 7.08
C ILE A 295 -0.81 14.28 6.21
N GLY A 296 -0.22 13.26 6.81
CA GLY A 296 0.49 12.21 6.10
C GLY A 296 -0.47 11.13 5.64
N ILE A 297 -0.62 11.00 4.32
CA ILE A 297 -1.47 9.97 3.69
C ILE A 297 -0.58 8.81 3.23
N TRP A 298 -0.90 7.59 3.64
CA TRP A 298 -0.15 6.40 3.25
C TRP A 298 -0.50 5.97 1.82
N ARG A 299 0.50 5.76 0.98
CA ARG A 299 0.34 5.23 -0.38
C ARG A 299 1.01 3.88 -0.53
N LEU A 300 0.30 2.96 -1.19
CA LEU A 300 0.82 1.65 -1.53
C LEU A 300 1.88 1.80 -2.63
N ARG A 301 3.05 1.16 -2.42
CA ARG A 301 4.15 1.20 -3.41
C ARG A 301 3.74 0.60 -4.75
N PHE A 302 3.11 -0.56 -4.69
CA PHE A 302 2.60 -1.23 -5.86
C PHE A 302 1.10 -0.99 -5.92
N ARG A 303 0.62 -0.40 -7.02
CA ARG A 303 -0.80 -0.09 -7.24
C ARG A 303 -1.34 -0.91 -8.41
N CYS A 304 -2.62 -1.24 -8.35
CA CYS A 304 -3.29 -1.89 -9.47
C CYS A 304 -3.37 -0.89 -10.64
N ALA A 305 -3.02 -1.34 -11.84
CA ALA A 305 -3.16 -0.51 -13.03
C ALA A 305 -4.63 -0.47 -13.48
N THR A 306 -5.42 0.38 -12.82
CA THR A 306 -6.83 0.60 -13.14
C THR A 306 -7.05 2.03 -13.66
N PRO A 307 -8.14 2.29 -14.41
CA PRO A 307 -8.50 3.65 -14.82
C PRO A 307 -8.61 4.62 -13.65
N GLU A 308 -9.18 4.19 -12.53
CA GLU A 308 -9.35 5.00 -11.32
C GLU A 308 -7.98 5.40 -10.72
N THR A 309 -7.05 4.45 -10.67
CA THR A 309 -5.67 4.72 -10.22
C THR A 309 -4.99 5.72 -11.15
N ALA A 310 -5.15 5.56 -12.48
CA ALA A 310 -4.57 6.48 -13.45
C ALA A 310 -5.14 7.91 -13.32
N ARG A 311 -6.46 8.05 -13.19
CA ARG A 311 -7.11 9.35 -12.95
C ARG A 311 -6.64 9.98 -11.65
N GLY A 312 -6.52 9.20 -10.57
CA GLY A 312 -6.03 9.71 -9.29
C GLY A 312 -4.60 10.26 -9.39
N VAL A 313 -3.71 9.59 -10.13
CA VAL A 313 -2.35 10.10 -10.40
C VAL A 313 -2.38 11.40 -11.20
N GLU A 314 -3.20 11.47 -12.26
CA GLU A 314 -3.34 12.66 -13.09
C GLU A 314 -3.90 13.86 -12.30
N LEU A 315 -4.90 13.63 -11.45
CA LEU A 315 -5.47 14.66 -10.58
C LEU A 315 -4.44 15.21 -9.59
N ASP A 316 -3.62 14.36 -8.98
CA ASP A 316 -2.57 14.80 -8.06
C ASP A 316 -1.52 15.66 -8.76
N TRP A 317 -1.17 15.34 -10.01
CA TRP A 317 -0.25 16.17 -10.79
C TRP A 317 -0.87 17.53 -11.12
N SER A 318 -2.12 17.55 -11.59
CA SER A 318 -2.84 18.80 -11.87
C SER A 318 -2.92 19.68 -10.62
N ARG A 319 -3.25 19.11 -9.45
CA ARG A 319 -3.32 19.86 -8.19
C ARG A 319 -2.00 20.55 -7.81
N VAL A 320 -0.88 19.88 -8.06
CA VAL A 320 0.45 20.47 -7.83
C VAL A 320 0.71 21.62 -8.81
N ASP A 321 0.44 21.39 -10.11
CA ASP A 321 0.64 22.40 -11.14
C ASP A 321 -0.25 23.64 -10.92
N ASP A 322 -1.52 23.42 -10.58
CA ASP A 322 -2.51 24.46 -10.27
C ASP A 322 -2.09 25.27 -9.04
N ALA A 323 -1.58 24.62 -7.99
CA ALA A 323 -1.07 25.29 -6.81
C ALA A 323 0.13 26.19 -7.13
N ILE A 324 1.08 25.71 -7.94
CA ILE A 324 2.24 26.50 -8.38
C ILE A 324 1.77 27.70 -9.19
N ALA A 325 0.90 27.49 -10.19
CA ALA A 325 0.38 28.55 -11.04
C ALA A 325 -0.37 29.63 -10.24
N ALA A 326 -1.20 29.21 -9.27
CA ALA A 326 -1.92 30.12 -8.40
C ALA A 326 -0.99 30.97 -7.52
N MET A 327 0.07 30.36 -6.97
CA MET A 327 1.06 31.10 -6.17
C MET A 327 1.87 32.11 -7.00
N CYS A 328 2.23 31.76 -8.24
CA CYS A 328 2.85 32.70 -9.17
C CYS A 328 1.91 33.88 -9.51
N ALA A 329 0.63 33.61 -9.80
CA ALA A 329 -0.35 34.64 -10.10
C ALA A 329 -0.58 35.61 -8.92
N LYS A 330 -0.47 35.09 -7.69
CA LYS A 330 -0.58 35.84 -6.43
C LYS A 330 0.70 36.57 -6.01
N GLY A 331 1.79 36.44 -6.79
CA GLY A 331 3.09 37.05 -6.48
C GLY A 331 3.76 36.49 -5.21
N VAL A 332 3.35 35.28 -4.77
CA VAL A 332 3.93 34.58 -3.61
C VAL A 332 5.26 33.93 -4.00
N LEU A 333 5.31 33.37 -5.21
CA LEU A 333 6.54 32.87 -5.81
C LEU A 333 7.05 33.89 -6.82
N TYR A 334 8.32 34.28 -6.70
CA TYR A 334 8.98 35.10 -7.71
C TYR A 334 9.48 34.20 -8.84
N SER A 335 8.86 34.28 -10.01
CA SER A 335 9.46 33.72 -11.23
C SER A 335 10.65 34.61 -11.63
N GLY A 336 11.85 34.05 -11.55
CA GLY A 336 13.06 34.69 -12.11
C GLY A 336 13.00 34.86 -13.62
#